data_AF-A0ABD0WUH6-F1
#
_entry.id   AF-A0ABD0WUH6-F1
#
_cell.length_a   1.000
_cell.length_b   1.000
_cell.length_c   1.000
_cell.angle_alpha   90.00
_cell.angle_beta   90.00
_cell.angle_gamma   90.00
#
_symmetry.space_group_name_H-M   'P 1'
#
loop_
_entity.id
_entity.type
_entity.pdbx_description
1 polymer ?
#
loop_
_entity_poly.entity_id
_entity_poly.type
_entity_poly.pdbx_seq_one_letter_code
_entity_poly.pdbx_strand_id
1 'polypeptide(L)'
;MGEALPRAFKQAKGEGLAGGRLIRAMSEVVNNIVEVLLDILKSPVPSGVSLSLGLFMIFLALLYWYAMFPYSTLARCGIRHPKPYPFFGNMFLFRQGSFEVQNNLIQKYGRVCGYYLGRRPVVMVADPDMLRQIMVKDFTTFPNRMTVRSAS
;
A
#
# COMPACT_ATOMS: atom_id res chain seq x y z
N MET A 1 -4.14 31.52 14.41
CA MET A 1 -3.29 30.62 13.60
C MET A 1 -2.43 29.72 14.51
N GLY A 2 -3.03 28.78 15.27
CA GLY A 2 -2.28 28.01 16.30
C GLY A 2 -2.65 26.54 16.48
N GLU A 3 -3.49 25.96 15.62
CA GLU A 3 -4.14 24.65 15.88
C GLU A 3 -3.79 23.52 14.89
N ALA A 4 -2.90 23.78 13.92
CA ALA A 4 -2.59 22.79 12.87
C ALA A 4 -1.46 21.80 13.27
N LEU A 5 -0.50 22.25 14.08
CA LEU A 5 0.66 21.48 14.51
C LEU A 5 0.34 20.28 15.43
N PRO A 6 -0.56 20.38 16.43
CA PRO A 6 -0.86 19.24 17.31
C PRO A 6 -1.66 18.12 16.60
N ARG A 7 -2.42 18.42 15.54
CA ARG A 7 -3.11 17.41 14.73
C ARG A 7 -2.14 16.59 13.88
N ALA A 8 -1.12 17.22 13.30
CA ALA A 8 -0.08 16.55 12.54
C ALA A 8 0.74 15.57 13.41
N PHE A 9 1.02 15.92 14.68
CA PHE A 9 1.70 15.05 15.63
C PHE A 9 0.83 13.85 16.08
N LYS A 10 -0.47 14.07 16.28
CA LYS A 10 -1.44 12.99 16.59
C LYS A 10 -1.61 12.01 15.42
N GLN A 11 -1.50 12.49 14.18
CA GLN A 11 -1.58 11.68 12.98
C GLN A 11 -0.29 10.86 12.74
N ALA A 12 0.89 11.45 12.96
CA ALA A 12 2.16 10.74 12.92
C ALA A 12 2.25 9.62 13.99
N LYS A 13 1.72 9.86 15.20
CA LYS A 13 1.62 8.83 16.25
C LYS A 13 0.64 7.70 15.89
N GLY A 14 -0.42 8.00 15.12
CA GLY A 14 -1.34 7.00 14.57
C GLY A 14 -0.76 6.18 13.40
N GLU A 15 0.20 6.73 12.67
CA GLU A 15 0.90 6.09 11.55
C GLU A 15 2.05 5.18 12.04
N GLY A 16 2.77 5.54 13.11
CA GLY A 16 3.66 4.60 13.82
C GLY A 16 2.92 3.37 14.38
N LEU A 17 1.66 3.57 14.78
CA LEU A 17 0.74 2.48 15.16
C LEU A 17 0.28 1.64 13.94
N ALA A 18 0.38 2.15 12.71
CA ALA A 18 0.05 1.40 11.48
C ALA A 18 1.14 0.37 11.12
N GLY A 19 2.42 0.69 11.36
CA GLY A 19 3.52 -0.27 11.22
C GLY A 19 3.37 -1.47 12.17
N GLY A 20 3.02 -1.22 13.43
CA GLY A 20 2.70 -2.27 14.39
C GLY A 20 1.43 -3.06 14.04
N ARG A 21 0.42 -2.41 13.44
CA ARG A 21 -0.79 -3.08 12.92
C ARG A 21 -0.49 -3.96 11.70
N LEU A 22 0.44 -3.57 10.83
CA LEU A 22 0.84 -4.39 9.69
C LEU A 22 1.63 -5.62 10.15
N ILE A 23 2.58 -5.46 11.06
CA ILE A 23 3.33 -6.58 11.65
C ILE A 23 2.37 -7.53 12.38
N ARG A 24 1.40 -6.98 13.12
CA ARG A 24 0.33 -7.76 13.77
C ARG A 24 -0.56 -8.48 12.76
N ALA A 25 -1.00 -7.81 11.70
CA ALA A 25 -1.80 -8.43 10.64
C ALA A 25 -1.01 -9.49 9.87
N MET A 26 0.29 -9.29 9.65
CA MET A 26 1.17 -10.29 9.04
C MET A 26 1.34 -11.49 9.97
N SER A 27 1.51 -11.26 11.27
CA SER A 27 1.55 -12.33 12.28
C SER A 27 0.22 -13.08 12.35
N GLU A 28 -0.92 -12.38 12.28
CA GLU A 28 -2.26 -13.00 12.27
C GLU A 28 -2.47 -13.83 11.00
N VAL A 29 -2.06 -13.33 9.83
CA VAL A 29 -2.13 -14.09 8.57
C VAL A 29 -1.24 -15.33 8.63
N VAL A 30 0.00 -15.20 9.13
CA VAL A 30 0.90 -16.34 9.28
C VAL A 30 0.33 -17.35 10.29
N ASN A 31 -0.17 -16.90 11.43
CA ASN A 31 -0.77 -17.77 12.44
C ASN A 31 -2.03 -18.46 11.89
N ASN A 32 -2.89 -17.74 11.17
CA ASN A 32 -4.07 -18.31 10.53
C ASN A 32 -3.69 -19.35 9.47
N ILE A 33 -2.62 -19.11 8.69
CA ILE A 33 -2.09 -20.09 7.73
C ILE A 33 -1.56 -21.33 8.46
N VAL A 34 -0.82 -21.14 9.55
CA VAL A 34 -0.27 -22.24 10.36
C VAL A 34 -1.39 -23.05 11.01
N GLU A 35 -2.42 -22.40 11.56
CA GLU A 35 -3.59 -23.10 12.13
C GLU A 35 -4.37 -23.87 11.07
N VAL A 36 -4.63 -23.26 9.90
CA VAL A 36 -5.29 -23.96 8.78
C VAL A 36 -4.46 -25.16 8.32
N LEU A 37 -3.13 -25.05 8.27
CA LEU A 37 -2.25 -26.15 7.91
C LEU A 37 -2.29 -27.29 8.94
N LEU A 38 -2.33 -26.94 10.24
CA LEU A 38 -2.44 -27.91 11.33
C LEU A 38 -3.81 -28.60 11.35
N ASP A 39 -4.89 -27.89 11.03
CA ASP A 39 -6.24 -28.44 10.92
C ASP A 39 -6.37 -29.41 9.73
N ILE A 40 -5.74 -29.07 8.59
CA ILE A 40 -5.67 -29.98 7.44
C ILE A 40 -4.88 -31.25 7.80
N LEU A 41 -3.75 -31.12 8.52
CA LEU A 41 -2.92 -32.24 8.96
C LEU A 41 -3.65 -33.16 9.97
N LYS A 42 -4.56 -32.60 10.78
CA LYS A 42 -5.36 -33.36 11.77
C LYS A 42 -6.68 -33.91 11.23
N SER A 43 -7.16 -33.46 10.07
CA SER A 43 -8.45 -33.89 9.55
C SER A 43 -8.42 -35.34 9.01
N PRO A 44 -9.29 -36.25 9.48
CA PRO A 44 -9.35 -37.62 8.99
C PRO A 44 -10.42 -37.71 7.88
N VAL A 45 -10.17 -37.18 6.67
CA VAL A 45 -11.14 -37.31 5.57
C VAL A 45 -10.50 -37.26 4.17
N PRO A 46 -10.51 -38.39 3.42
CA PRO A 46 -10.20 -38.42 2.00
C PRO A 46 -11.49 -38.27 1.18
N SER A 47 -11.89 -37.04 0.89
CA SER A 47 -12.83 -36.73 -0.19
C SER A 47 -12.24 -35.61 -1.04
N GLY A 48 -12.26 -35.76 -2.37
CA GLY A 48 -11.59 -34.83 -3.29
C GLY A 48 -12.05 -33.37 -3.16
N VAL A 49 -13.23 -33.14 -2.57
CA VAL A 49 -13.80 -31.82 -2.29
C VAL A 49 -13.11 -31.12 -1.11
N SER A 50 -12.66 -31.86 -0.09
CA SER A 50 -11.91 -31.29 1.04
C SER A 50 -10.55 -30.75 0.58
N LEU A 51 -9.87 -31.51 -0.29
CA LEU A 51 -8.59 -31.11 -0.89
C LEU A 51 -8.75 -29.88 -1.79
N SER A 52 -9.79 -29.83 -2.63
CA SER A 52 -10.02 -28.67 -3.50
C SER A 52 -10.35 -27.41 -2.71
N LEU A 53 -11.11 -27.52 -1.61
CA LEU A 53 -11.41 -26.39 -0.73
C LEU A 53 -10.15 -25.89 0.00
N GLY A 54 -9.30 -26.81 0.47
CA GLY A 54 -8.00 -26.49 1.09
C GLY A 54 -7.07 -25.75 0.14
N LEU A 55 -6.90 -26.26 -1.10
CA LEU A 55 -6.12 -25.56 -2.13
C LEU A 55 -6.69 -24.18 -2.47
N PHE A 56 -8.01 -24.05 -2.54
CA PHE A 56 -8.66 -22.77 -2.82
C PHE A 56 -8.41 -21.74 -1.70
N MET A 57 -8.47 -22.16 -0.44
CA MET A 57 -8.16 -21.30 0.71
C MET A 57 -6.69 -20.87 0.73
N ILE A 58 -5.77 -21.80 0.44
CA ILE A 58 -4.34 -21.49 0.29
C ILE A 58 -4.12 -20.49 -0.86
N PHE A 59 -4.80 -20.69 -2.00
CA PHE A 59 -4.73 -19.78 -3.13
C PHE A 59 -5.22 -18.37 -2.76
N LEU A 60 -6.36 -18.25 -2.06
CA LEU A 60 -6.86 -16.96 -1.58
C LEU A 60 -5.90 -16.28 -0.59
N ALA A 61 -5.28 -17.05 0.31
CA ALA A 61 -4.30 -16.53 1.26
C ALA A 61 -3.04 -16.02 0.54
N LEU A 62 -2.48 -16.78 -0.41
CA LEU A 62 -1.36 -16.37 -1.25
C LEU A 62 -1.69 -15.12 -2.06
N LEU A 63 -2.90 -15.07 -2.62
CA LEU A 63 -3.37 -13.94 -3.40
C LEU A 63 -3.53 -12.68 -2.54
N TYR A 64 -4.07 -12.80 -1.32
CA TYR A 64 -4.15 -11.70 -0.36
C TYR A 64 -2.76 -11.22 0.08
N TRP A 65 -1.86 -12.15 0.39
CA TRP A 65 -0.47 -11.84 0.73
C TRP A 65 0.23 -11.07 -0.40
N TYR A 66 0.10 -11.56 -1.63
CA TYR A 66 0.64 -10.92 -2.83
C TYR A 66 0.08 -9.51 -3.06
N ALA A 67 -1.21 -9.30 -2.76
CA ALA A 67 -1.85 -8.00 -2.87
C ALA A 67 -1.36 -7.01 -1.82
N MET A 68 -1.12 -7.46 -0.58
CA MET A 68 -0.78 -6.59 0.56
C MET A 68 0.73 -6.32 0.71
N PHE A 69 1.59 -7.22 0.23
CA PHE A 69 3.05 -7.10 0.29
C PHE A 69 3.61 -5.70 -0.08
N PRO A 70 3.20 -5.03 -1.19
CA PRO A 70 3.80 -3.75 -1.60
C PRO A 70 3.36 -2.54 -0.76
N TYR A 71 2.31 -2.65 0.05
CA TYR A 71 1.73 -1.51 0.78
C TYR A 71 2.54 -1.03 1.99
N SER A 72 3.67 -1.67 2.26
CA SER A 72 4.62 -1.25 3.29
C SER A 72 5.69 -0.28 2.79
N THR A 73 5.94 -0.22 1.47
CA THR A 73 7.07 0.54 0.91
C THR A 73 7.04 2.02 1.25
N LEU A 74 5.92 2.72 1.03
CA LEU A 74 5.81 4.16 1.30
C LEU A 74 5.93 4.47 2.79
N ALA A 75 5.32 3.64 3.65
CA ALA A 75 5.42 3.77 5.10
C ALA A 75 6.86 3.58 5.60
N ARG A 76 7.61 2.62 5.03
CA ARG A 76 9.04 2.40 5.34
C ARG A 76 9.91 3.59 4.93
N CYS A 77 9.56 4.28 3.85
CA CYS A 77 10.23 5.49 3.41
C CYS A 77 9.82 6.75 4.20
N GLY A 78 8.93 6.63 5.19
CA GLY A 78 8.42 7.77 5.96
C GLY A 78 7.50 8.70 5.18
N ILE A 79 7.00 8.25 4.03
CA ILE A 79 6.13 9.06 3.15
C ILE A 79 4.69 8.91 3.62
N ARG A 80 4.04 10.04 3.88
CA ARG A 80 2.63 10.06 4.27
C ARG A 80 1.74 9.71 3.07
N HIS A 81 0.81 8.77 3.26
CA HIS A 81 -0.05 8.27 2.20
C HIS A 81 -1.44 7.86 2.70
N PRO A 82 -2.50 7.91 1.87
CA PRO A 82 -3.79 7.34 2.21
C PRO A 82 -3.72 5.81 2.27
N LYS A 83 -4.66 5.22 3.02
CA LYS A 83 -4.76 3.76 3.17
C LYS A 83 -5.15 3.11 1.83
N PRO A 84 -4.32 2.21 1.27
CA PRO A 84 -4.61 1.54 0.02
C PRO A 84 -5.65 0.41 0.21
N TYR A 85 -6.48 0.19 -0.80
CA TYR A 85 -7.31 -1.01 -0.93
C TYR A 85 -6.50 -2.17 -1.53
N PRO A 86 -6.75 -3.43 -1.13
CA PRO A 86 -6.15 -4.60 -1.76
C PRO A 86 -6.30 -4.59 -3.29
N PHE A 87 -5.24 -4.95 -4.02
CA PHE A 87 -5.10 -4.96 -5.49
C PHE A 87 -5.18 -3.60 -6.20
N PHE A 88 -6.17 -2.76 -5.86
CA PHE A 88 -6.44 -1.50 -6.53
C PHE A 88 -5.65 -0.33 -5.96
N GLY A 89 -5.16 -0.45 -4.73
CA GLY A 89 -4.49 0.62 -4.03
C GLY A 89 -5.44 1.82 -3.83
N ASN A 90 -5.02 2.97 -4.31
CA ASN A 90 -5.72 4.25 -4.22
C ASN A 90 -6.39 4.67 -5.53
N MET A 91 -6.58 3.74 -6.47
CA MET A 91 -7.10 4.05 -7.81
C MET A 91 -8.49 4.71 -7.77
N PHE A 92 -9.34 4.33 -6.82
CA PHE A 92 -10.69 4.91 -6.67
C PHE A 92 -10.70 6.40 -6.30
N LEU A 93 -9.61 6.93 -5.73
CA LEU A 93 -9.50 8.37 -5.47
C LEU A 93 -9.57 9.17 -6.78
N PHE A 94 -9.01 8.65 -7.87
CA PHE A 94 -8.92 9.33 -9.17
C PHE A 94 -10.23 9.36 -9.96
N ARG A 95 -11.33 8.82 -9.43
CA ARG A 95 -12.64 8.81 -10.11
C ARG A 95 -13.24 10.22 -10.26
N GLN A 96 -12.89 11.16 -9.38
CA GLN A 96 -13.38 12.54 -9.40
C GLN A 96 -12.48 13.50 -10.21
N GLY A 97 -11.36 13.01 -10.76
CA GLY A 97 -10.41 13.81 -11.52
C GLY A 97 -9.03 13.85 -10.87
N SER A 98 -7.98 13.84 -11.70
CA SER A 98 -6.60 13.69 -11.22
C SER A 98 -6.05 14.93 -10.51
N PHE A 99 -6.43 16.14 -10.92
CA PHE A 99 -5.93 17.39 -10.34
C PHE A 99 -6.50 17.67 -8.95
N GLU A 100 -7.80 17.47 -8.78
CA GLU A 100 -8.47 17.72 -7.51
C GLU A 100 -7.96 16.76 -6.41
N VAL A 101 -7.76 15.50 -6.76
CA VAL A 101 -7.20 14.47 -5.88
C VAL A 101 -5.78 14.83 -5.46
N GLN A 102 -4.95 15.25 -6.41
CA GLN A 102 -3.58 15.71 -6.16
C GLN A 102 -3.54 16.90 -5.20
N ASN A 103 -4.37 17.92 -5.43
CA ASN A 103 -4.47 19.08 -4.53
C ASN A 103 -4.93 18.67 -3.13
N ASN A 104 -5.94 17.80 -3.02
CA ASN A 104 -6.41 17.27 -1.73
C ASN A 104 -5.31 16.46 -1.01
N LEU A 105 -4.54 15.65 -1.73
CA LEU A 105 -3.42 14.90 -1.19
C LEU A 105 -2.32 15.83 -0.64
N ILE A 106 -1.94 16.85 -1.40
CA ILE A 106 -0.93 17.83 -0.98
C ILE A 106 -1.42 18.61 0.26
N GLN A 107 -2.68 19.06 0.26
CA GLN A 107 -3.23 19.77 1.42
C GLN A 107 -3.29 18.89 2.68
N LYS A 108 -3.62 17.60 2.53
CA LYS A 108 -3.81 16.69 3.66
C LYS A 108 -2.52 16.06 4.19
N TYR A 109 -1.60 15.71 3.30
CA TYR A 109 -0.37 14.96 3.61
C TYR A 109 0.91 15.76 3.38
N GLY A 110 0.81 16.98 2.85
CA GLY A 110 1.92 17.93 2.69
C GLY A 110 2.58 17.91 1.31
N ARG A 111 3.63 18.72 1.16
CA ARG A 111 4.38 18.93 -0.09
C ARG A 111 5.06 17.67 -0.64
N VAL A 112 5.34 16.69 0.22
CA VAL A 112 5.83 15.36 -0.18
C VAL A 112 4.87 14.33 0.39
N CYS A 113 4.15 13.67 -0.49
CA CYS A 113 3.19 12.63 -0.13
C CYS A 113 3.23 11.50 -1.15
N GLY A 114 2.57 10.40 -0.86
CA GLY A 114 2.54 9.25 -1.78
C GLY A 114 1.17 8.60 -1.83
N TYR A 115 0.97 7.74 -2.81
CA TYR A 115 -0.19 6.89 -2.95
C TYR A 115 0.17 5.63 -3.72
N TYR A 116 -0.66 4.60 -3.65
CA TYR A 116 -0.46 3.37 -4.41
C TYR A 116 -1.37 3.36 -5.64
N LEU A 117 -0.81 3.20 -6.83
CA LEU A 117 -1.60 2.92 -8.02
C LEU A 117 -1.56 1.42 -8.29
N GLY A 118 -2.66 0.72 -7.96
CA GLY A 118 -2.66 -0.73 -7.89
C GLY A 118 -1.70 -1.24 -6.80
N ARG A 119 -0.60 -1.86 -7.23
CA ARG A 119 0.50 -2.34 -6.38
C ARG A 119 1.76 -1.48 -6.45
N ARG A 120 1.80 -0.44 -7.28
CA ARG A 120 2.98 0.40 -7.47
C ARG A 120 2.94 1.61 -6.52
N PRO A 121 3.97 1.83 -5.69
CA PRO A 121 4.08 3.06 -4.92
C PRO A 121 4.37 4.23 -5.86
N VAL A 122 3.66 5.33 -5.66
CA VAL A 122 3.85 6.60 -6.37
C VAL A 122 4.12 7.68 -5.34
N VAL A 123 5.19 8.44 -5.57
CA VAL A 123 5.58 9.58 -4.74
C VAL A 123 5.26 10.85 -5.49
N MET A 124 4.55 11.74 -4.83
CA MET A 124 4.21 13.06 -5.32
C MET A 124 5.06 14.10 -4.61
N VAL A 125 5.79 14.89 -5.40
CA VAL A 125 6.65 15.98 -4.92
C VAL A 125 6.11 17.29 -5.46
N ALA A 126 5.66 18.16 -4.54
CA ALA A 126 5.17 19.50 -4.83
C ALA A 126 6.14 20.59 -4.31
N ASP A 127 7.33 20.20 -3.88
CA ASP A 127 8.36 21.11 -3.41
C ASP A 127 9.28 21.54 -4.58
N PRO A 128 9.42 22.85 -4.86
CA PRO A 128 10.14 23.33 -6.03
C PRO A 128 11.64 23.04 -5.99
N ASP A 129 12.25 23.05 -4.79
CA ASP A 129 13.68 22.80 -4.63
C ASP A 129 13.99 21.32 -4.89
N MET A 130 13.16 20.43 -4.34
CA MET A 130 13.25 19.00 -4.61
C MET A 130 12.97 18.68 -6.09
N LEU A 131 11.96 19.29 -6.68
CA LEU A 131 11.65 19.13 -8.11
C LEU A 131 12.83 19.56 -8.98
N ARG A 132 13.44 20.72 -8.70
CA ARG A 132 14.62 21.19 -9.42
C ARG A 132 15.78 20.20 -9.29
N GLN A 133 16.01 19.66 -8.10
CA GLN A 133 17.06 18.67 -7.89
C GLN A 133 16.82 17.41 -8.75
N ILE A 134 15.61 16.83 -8.68
CA ILE A 134 15.25 15.61 -9.41
C ILE A 134 15.30 15.83 -10.92
N MET A 135 14.77 16.96 -11.40
CA MET A 135 14.62 17.24 -12.82
C MET A 135 15.88 17.78 -13.49
N VAL A 136 16.81 18.39 -12.74
CA VAL A 136 18.05 18.98 -13.29
C VAL A 136 19.27 18.15 -12.92
N LYS A 137 19.47 17.87 -11.63
CA LYS A 137 20.70 17.25 -11.13
C LYS A 137 20.68 15.73 -11.31
N ASP A 138 19.56 15.12 -10.97
CA ASP A 138 19.42 13.65 -10.94
C ASP A 138 18.65 13.10 -12.14
N PHE A 139 18.53 13.88 -13.22
CA PHE A 139 17.77 13.51 -14.43
C PHE A 139 18.22 12.15 -15.02
N THR A 140 19.52 11.87 -14.98
CA THR A 140 20.11 10.61 -15.45
C THR A 140 19.66 9.39 -14.63
N THR A 141 19.24 9.60 -13.38
CA THR A 141 18.73 8.56 -12.48
C THR A 141 17.23 8.31 -12.70
N PHE A 142 16.50 9.29 -13.25
CA PHE A 142 15.08 9.20 -13.57
C PHE A 142 14.77 9.31 -15.07
N PRO A 143 15.43 8.52 -15.95
CA PRO A 143 15.26 8.67 -17.39
C PRO A 143 13.91 8.14 -17.89
N ASN A 144 13.26 7.25 -17.14
CA ASN A 144 12.10 6.50 -17.60
C ASN A 144 10.80 7.12 -17.08
N ARG A 145 9.94 7.57 -18.01
CA ARG A 145 8.59 8.06 -17.69
C ARG A 145 7.66 6.85 -17.50
N MET A 146 6.67 6.99 -16.61
CA MET A 146 5.66 5.94 -16.43
C MET A 146 4.90 5.72 -17.75
N THR A 147 5.22 4.62 -18.44
CA THR A 147 4.50 4.18 -19.64
C THR A 147 3.32 3.32 -19.21
N VAL A 148 2.11 3.86 -19.34
CA VAL A 148 0.89 3.04 -19.30
C VAL A 148 0.83 2.33 -20.65
N ARG A 149 1.30 1.07 -20.72
CA ARG A 149 1.04 0.23 -21.89
C ARG A 149 -0.45 -0.05 -21.93
N SER A 150 -1.18 0.75 -22.71
CA SER A 150 -2.53 0.40 -23.15
C SER A 150 -2.38 -0.81 -24.07
N ALA A 151 -2.96 -1.94 -23.70
CA ALA A 151 -3.18 -3.01 -24.67
C ALA A 151 -4.27 -2.48 -25.62
N SER A 152 -3.84 -2.05 -26.81
CA SER A 152 -4.69 -1.75 -27.96
C SER A 152 -4.99 -3.02 -28.73
#